data_AF-A0A0P9C8A0-F1
#
_entry.id   AF-A0A0P9C8A0-F1
#
_cell.length_a   1.000
_cell.length_b   1.000
_cell.length_c   1.000
_cell.angle_alpha   90.00
_cell.angle_beta   90.00
_cell.angle_gamma   90.00
#
_symmetry.space_group_name_H-M   'P 1'
#
loop_
_entity.id
_entity.type
_entity.pdbx_description
1 polymer ?
#
loop_
_entity_poly.entity_id
_entity_poly.type
_entity_poly.pdbx_seq_one_letter_code
_entity_poly.pdbx_strand_id
1 'polypeptide(L)'
;MGIWESLRGERVEVELTDARGRKRRKRVRVERIPRLEKKGYRVRRLDRVKVHVLDAFQGPLEAEWVVGRDVTRDVVERFVDPETDALYAVVLYEGAEVRDTKITNRAKWEELRASMDR
;
A
#
# COMPACT_ATOMS: atom_id res chain seq x y z
N MET A 1 3.63 -29.35 -24.56
CA MET A 1 4.09 -28.36 -23.57
C MET A 1 3.69 -26.99 -24.10
N GLY A 2 3.02 -26.06 -23.43
CA GLY A 2 2.63 -25.94 -22.02
C GLY A 2 1.47 -24.93 -21.86
N ILE A 3 0.24 -25.38 -22.09
CA ILE A 3 -1.01 -24.61 -21.89
C ILE A 3 -1.36 -24.50 -20.38
N TRP A 4 -0.53 -25.09 -19.52
CA TRP A 4 -0.73 -25.19 -18.07
C TRP A 4 0.20 -24.30 -17.24
N GLU A 5 1.14 -23.57 -17.86
CA GLU A 5 2.07 -22.70 -17.13
C GLU A 5 1.48 -21.31 -16.82
N SER A 6 0.56 -20.81 -17.64
CA SER A 6 -0.11 -19.51 -17.46
C SER A 6 -1.26 -19.51 -16.43
N LEU A 7 -1.72 -20.68 -15.99
CA LEU A 7 -2.80 -20.83 -14.99
C LEU A 7 -2.29 -20.97 -13.54
N ARG A 8 -0.97 -20.91 -13.31
CA ARG A 8 -0.41 -20.84 -11.95
C ARG A 8 -0.47 -19.39 -11.48
N GLY A 9 -1.66 -18.95 -11.08
CA GLY A 9 -1.90 -17.60 -10.56
C GLY A 9 -0.82 -17.17 -9.56
N GLU A 10 -0.38 -15.92 -9.72
CA GLU A 10 0.69 -15.29 -8.94
C GLU A 10 0.52 -15.55 -7.44
N ARG A 11 1.60 -15.99 -6.79
CA ARG A 11 1.62 -16.27 -5.35
C ARG A 11 2.32 -15.15 -4.60
N VAL A 12 1.53 -14.44 -3.81
CA VAL A 12 1.96 -13.28 -3.04
C VAL A 12 2.03 -13.63 -1.57
N GLU A 13 2.97 -13.01 -0.86
CA GLU A 13 3.06 -13.12 0.58
C GLU A 13 2.03 -12.19 1.22
N VAL A 14 1.20 -12.73 2.12
CA VAL A 14 0.18 -11.96 2.84
C VAL A 14 0.30 -12.18 4.34
N GLU A 15 -0.07 -11.16 5.11
CA GLU A 15 -0.36 -11.26 6.53
C GLU A 15 -1.88 -11.38 6.71
N LEU A 16 -2.32 -12.48 7.32
CA LEU A 16 -3.70 -12.76 7.66
C LEU A 16 -3.92 -12.43 9.13
N THR A 17 -4.88 -11.57 9.44
CA THR A 17 -5.33 -11.31 10.80
C THR A 17 -6.71 -11.92 11.00
N ASP A 18 -6.85 -12.82 11.97
CA ASP A 18 -8.14 -13.42 12.33
C ASP A 18 -9.00 -12.50 13.21
N ALA A 19 -10.26 -12.87 13.45
CA ALA A 19 -11.19 -12.10 14.28
C ALA A 19 -10.73 -11.93 15.74
N ARG A 20 -9.75 -12.72 16.20
CA ARG A 20 -9.14 -12.62 17.53
C ARG A 20 -7.85 -11.79 17.52
N GLY A 21 -7.54 -11.13 16.40
CA GLY A 21 -6.33 -10.33 16.22
C GLY A 21 -5.05 -11.14 15.99
N ARG A 22 -5.12 -12.47 15.82
CA ARG A 22 -3.93 -13.29 15.61
C ARG A 22 -3.45 -13.16 14.18
N LYS A 23 -2.17 -12.81 14.04
CA LYS A 23 -1.50 -12.59 12.76
C LYS A 23 -0.78 -13.85 12.28
N ARG A 24 -0.89 -14.18 10.99
CA ARG A 24 -0.16 -15.28 10.34
C ARG A 24 0.30 -14.87 8.95
N ARG A 25 1.58 -15.05 8.65
CA ARG A 25 2.13 -14.84 7.29
C ARG A 25 1.98 -16.11 6.46
N LYS A 26 1.53 -15.99 5.21
CA LYS A 26 1.39 -17.11 4.28
C LYS A 26 1.51 -16.66 2.83
N ARG A 27 2.09 -17.50 1.98
CA ARG A 27 2.01 -17.30 0.51
C ARG A 27 0.71 -17.88 -0.03
N VAL A 28 -0.17 -17.01 -0.53
CA VAL A 28 -1.45 -17.37 -1.13
C VAL A 28 -1.48 -16.95 -2.59
N ARG A 29 -2.35 -17.57 -3.39
CA ARG A 29 -2.61 -17.07 -4.73
C ARG A 29 -3.47 -15.81 -4.63
N VAL A 30 -3.22 -14.81 -5.49
CA VAL A 30 -3.98 -13.54 -5.49
C VAL A 30 -5.50 -13.80 -5.58
N GLU A 31 -5.92 -14.73 -6.44
CA GLU A 31 -7.32 -15.19 -6.58
C GLU A 31 -7.98 -15.68 -5.28
N ARG A 32 -7.18 -16.06 -4.27
CA ARG A 32 -7.68 -16.56 -2.98
C ARG A 32 -7.91 -15.44 -1.97
N ILE A 33 -7.38 -14.24 -2.19
CA ILE A 33 -7.50 -13.10 -1.27
C ILE A 33 -8.97 -12.75 -0.99
N PRO A 34 -9.84 -12.53 -2.00
CA PRO A 34 -11.23 -12.18 -1.75
C PRO A 34 -12.00 -13.27 -0.98
N ARG A 35 -11.62 -14.55 -1.17
CA ARG A 35 -12.22 -15.67 -0.43
C ARG A 35 -11.79 -15.71 1.03
N LEU A 36 -10.59 -15.22 1.36
CA LEU A 36 -10.10 -15.13 2.74
C LEU A 36 -10.76 -13.94 3.44
N GLU A 37 -10.91 -12.81 2.76
CA GLU A 37 -11.65 -11.64 3.26
C GLU A 37 -13.11 -11.98 3.56
N LYS A 38 -13.80 -12.68 2.63
CA LYS A 38 -15.17 -13.19 2.85
C LYS A 38 -15.29 -14.15 4.04
N LYS A 39 -14.20 -14.79 4.45
CA LYS A 39 -14.14 -15.67 5.63
C LYS A 39 -13.85 -14.91 6.94
N GLY A 40 -13.79 -13.58 6.89
CA GLY A 40 -13.55 -12.72 8.05
C GLY A 40 -12.07 -12.52 8.40
N TYR A 41 -11.15 -12.84 7.48
CA TYR A 41 -9.74 -12.51 7.67
C TYR A 41 -9.46 -11.11 7.12
N ARG A 42 -8.77 -10.26 7.88
CA ARG A 42 -8.11 -9.09 7.31
C ARG A 42 -6.87 -9.55 6.57
N VAL A 43 -6.79 -9.29 5.27
CA VAL A 43 -5.67 -9.72 4.42
C VAL A 43 -4.83 -8.50 4.07
N ARG A 44 -3.58 -8.49 4.49
CA ARG A 44 -2.59 -7.49 4.10
C ARG A 44 -1.60 -8.11 3.13
N ARG A 45 -1.42 -7.49 1.97
CA ARG A 45 -0.34 -7.84 1.03
C ARG A 45 0.99 -7.33 1.57
N LEU A 46 2.03 -8.15 1.47
CA LEU A 46 3.39 -7.78 1.91
C LEU A 46 4.33 -7.47 0.74
N ASP A 47 3.85 -7.71 -0.48
CA ASP A 47 4.50 -7.39 -1.75
C ASP A 47 4.09 -6.02 -2.29
N ARG A 48 3.03 -5.43 -1.74
CA ARG A 48 2.45 -4.15 -2.16
C ARG A 48 1.92 -3.37 -0.98
N VAL A 49 1.90 -2.05 -1.10
CA VAL A 49 1.31 -1.15 -0.11
C VAL A 49 0.46 -0.09 -0.80
N LYS A 50 -0.71 0.22 -0.22
CA LYS A 50 -1.54 1.34 -0.67
C LYS A 50 -0.86 2.64 -0.25
N VAL A 51 -0.87 3.64 -1.13
CA VAL A 51 -0.27 4.94 -0.86
C VAL A 51 -1.25 6.04 -1.24
N HIS A 52 -1.55 6.91 -0.28
CA HIS A 52 -2.23 8.17 -0.54
C HIS A 52 -1.17 9.21 -0.85
N VAL A 53 -1.12 9.66 -2.09
CA VAL A 53 -0.14 10.64 -2.57
C VAL A 53 -0.85 11.99 -2.64
N LEU A 54 -0.23 13.02 -2.07
CA LEU A 54 -0.65 14.40 -2.23
C LEU A 54 0.30 15.07 -3.22
N ASP A 55 -0.22 15.39 -4.40
CA ASP A 55 0.49 16.03 -5.49
C ASP A 55 0.00 17.47 -5.63
N ALA A 56 0.92 18.44 -5.65
CA ALA A 56 0.59 19.87 -5.71
C ALA A 56 -0.19 20.28 -6.98
N PHE A 57 0.00 19.55 -8.08
CA PHE A 57 -0.60 19.84 -9.38
C PHE A 57 -1.82 18.95 -9.68
N GLN A 58 -1.81 17.70 -9.22
CA GLN A 58 -2.88 16.72 -9.49
C GLN A 58 -3.87 16.58 -8.33
N GLY A 59 -3.52 17.10 -7.15
CA GLY A 59 -4.30 16.92 -5.92
C GLY A 59 -4.07 15.54 -5.28
N PRO A 60 -4.97 15.12 -4.37
CA PRO A 60 -4.86 13.83 -3.70
C PRO A 60 -5.18 12.68 -4.66
N LEU A 61 -4.30 11.68 -4.71
CA LEU A 61 -4.44 10.48 -5.54
C LEU A 61 -4.10 9.22 -4.74
N GLU A 62 -4.73 8.10 -5.09
CA GLU A 62 -4.45 6.78 -4.51
C GLU A 62 -3.65 5.94 -5.50
N ALA A 63 -2.57 5.34 -5.01
CA ALA A 63 -1.71 4.46 -5.78
C ALA A 63 -1.40 3.17 -5.00
N GLU A 64 -0.89 2.16 -5.71
CA GLU A 64 -0.35 0.95 -5.10
C GLU A 64 1.13 0.83 -5.49
N TRP A 65 2.00 0.78 -4.49
CA TRP A 65 3.44 0.68 -4.66
C TRP A 65 3.92 -0.74 -4.38
N VAL A 66 4.85 -1.23 -5.21
CA VAL A 66 5.47 -2.54 -5.07
C VAL A 66 6.63 -2.46 -4.08
N VAL A 67 6.56 -3.28 -3.02
CA VAL A 67 7.60 -3.34 -1.99
C VAL A 67 8.85 -4.02 -2.55
N GLY A 68 10.00 -3.36 -2.42
CA GLY A 68 11.28 -3.76 -2.99
C GLY A 68 11.57 -3.18 -4.37
N ARG A 69 10.61 -2.51 -5.01
CA ARG A 69 10.79 -1.81 -6.29
C ARG A 69 10.51 -0.31 -6.16
N ASP A 70 9.31 0.04 -5.71
CA ASP A 70 8.87 1.43 -5.58
C ASP A 70 9.15 1.98 -4.18
N VAL A 71 9.09 1.11 -3.16
CA VAL A 71 9.38 1.45 -1.76
C VAL A 71 10.08 0.31 -1.05
N THR A 72 11.01 0.61 -0.15
CA THR A 72 11.72 -0.43 0.60
C THR A 72 10.85 -1.01 1.72
N ARG A 73 11.14 -2.26 2.14
CA ARG A 73 10.43 -2.90 3.25
C ARG A 73 10.59 -2.13 4.57
N ASP A 74 11.76 -1.54 4.84
CA ASP A 74 12.02 -0.72 6.03
C ASP A 74 11.08 0.49 6.10
N VAL A 75 10.88 1.19 4.99
CA VAL A 75 9.96 2.33 4.92
C VAL A 75 8.53 1.89 5.22
N VAL A 76 8.09 0.77 4.64
CA VAL A 76 6.75 0.23 4.91
C VAL A 76 6.60 -0.12 6.39
N GLU A 77 7.55 -0.86 6.98
CA GLU A 77 7.45 -1.29 8.38
C GLU A 77 7.47 -0.12 9.37
N ARG A 78 8.15 0.98 9.03
CA ARG A 78 8.28 2.15 9.92
C ARG A 78 7.17 3.17 9.77
N PHE A 79 6.64 3.35 8.56
CA PHE A 79 5.74 4.45 8.24
C PHE A 79 4.32 4.03 7.84
N VAL A 80 4.04 2.73 7.70
CA VAL A 80 2.68 2.27 7.44
C VAL A 80 1.76 2.67 8.59
N ASP A 81 0.63 3.26 8.25
CA ASP A 81 -0.39 3.60 9.23
C ASP A 81 -1.02 2.31 9.78
N PRO A 82 -1.05 2.09 11.10
CA PRO A 82 -1.52 0.84 11.68
C PRO A 82 -3.04 0.64 11.56
N GLU A 83 -3.81 1.71 11.32
CA GLU A 83 -5.26 1.64 11.20
C GLU A 83 -5.69 1.34 9.77
N THR A 84 -5.11 2.06 8.80
CA THR A 84 -5.49 1.98 7.38
C THR A 84 -4.61 1.02 6.58
N ASP A 85 -3.44 0.66 7.11
CA ASP A 85 -2.43 -0.17 6.44
C ASP A 85 -1.92 0.47 5.13
N ALA A 86 -1.87 1.81 5.09
CA ALA A 86 -1.43 2.60 3.96
C ALA A 86 -0.24 3.51 4.32
N LEU A 87 0.50 3.94 3.30
CA LEU A 87 1.47 5.03 3.40
C LEU A 87 0.81 6.34 2.98
N TYR A 88 1.32 7.44 3.52
CA TYR A 88 0.92 8.79 3.15
C TYR A 88 2.14 9.52 2.60
N ALA A 89 2.09 9.89 1.33
CA ALA A 89 3.19 10.50 0.61
C ALA A 89 2.81 11.92 0.15
N VAL A 90 3.80 12.80 0.09
CA VAL A 90 3.66 14.16 -0.42
C VAL A 90 4.74 14.38 -1.48
N VAL A 91 4.32 14.80 -2.67
CA VAL A 91 5.23 15.14 -3.75
C VAL A 91 5.66 16.59 -3.60
N LEU A 92 6.98 16.80 -3.53
CA LEU A 92 7.60 18.11 -3.42
C LEU A 92 8.14 18.54 -4.78
N TYR A 93 7.90 19.79 -5.14
CA TYR A 93 8.29 20.35 -6.42
C TYR A 93 9.33 21.47 -6.26
N GLU A 94 10.17 21.63 -7.26
CA GLU A 94 11.01 22.81 -7.47
C GLU A 94 10.62 23.45 -8.80
N GLY A 95 9.87 24.55 -8.72
CA GLY A 95 9.17 25.07 -9.90
C GLY A 95 8.10 24.11 -10.39
N ALA A 96 8.23 23.64 -11.63
CA ALA A 96 7.31 22.67 -12.25
C ALA A 96 7.85 21.23 -12.22
N GLU A 97 9.04 20.99 -11.68
CA GLU A 97 9.67 19.67 -11.67
C GLU A 97 9.51 18.97 -10.32
N VAL A 98 9.27 17.65 -10.35
CA VAL A 98 9.23 16.84 -9.14
C VAL A 98 10.64 16.76 -8.57
N ARG A 99 10.81 17.26 -7.35
CA ARG A 99 12.08 17.21 -6.63
C ARG A 99 12.21 15.95 -5.79
N ASP A 100 11.18 15.63 -5.00
CA ASP A 100 11.23 14.52 -4.04
C ASP A 100 9.82 14.03 -3.69
N THR A 101 9.70 12.80 -3.20
CA THR A 101 8.47 12.27 -2.62
C THR A 101 8.75 11.83 -1.19
N LYS A 102 8.11 12.51 -0.23
CA LYS A 102 8.33 12.24 1.20
C LYS A 102 7.17 11.49 1.81
N ILE A 103 7.49 10.48 2.61
CA ILE A 103 6.51 9.78 3.44
C ILE A 103 6.30 10.54 4.74
N THR A 104 5.05 10.70 5.13
CA THR A 104 4.61 11.38 6.35
C THR A 104 3.53 10.57 7.05
N ASN A 105 3.11 11.01 8.24
CA ASN A 105 1.98 10.40 8.92
C ASN A 105 0.64 10.94 8.37
N ARG A 106 -0.43 10.19 8.61
CA ARG A 106 -1.79 10.53 8.15
C ARG A 106 -2.24 11.92 8.59
N ALA A 107 -2.05 12.27 9.86
CA ALA A 107 -2.52 13.54 10.42
C ALA A 107 -1.89 14.74 9.69
N LYS A 108 -0.57 14.69 9.45
CA LYS A 108 0.14 15.74 8.73
C LYS A 108 -0.24 15.79 7.25
N TRP A 109 -0.49 14.63 6.65
CA TRP A 109 -0.96 14.54 5.27
C TRP A 109 -2.32 15.22 5.10
N GLU A 110 -3.29 14.95 5.99
CA GLU A 110 -4.61 15.58 5.96
C GLU A 110 -4.54 17.09 6.20
N GLU A 111 -3.66 17.54 7.11
CA GLU A 111 -3.39 18.97 7.32
C GLU A 111 -2.89 19.65 6.04
N LEU A 112 -1.92 19.04 5.36
CA LEU A 112 -1.37 19.55 4.10
C LEU A 112 -2.40 19.56 2.98
N ARG A 113 -3.19 18.48 2.86
CA ARG A 113 -4.28 18.40 1.89
C ARG A 113 -5.29 19.53 2.12
N ALA A 114 -5.74 19.74 3.35
CA ALA A 114 -6.68 20.80 3.68
C ALA A 114 -6.11 22.20 3.42
N SER A 115 -4.79 22.37 3.48
CA SER A 115 -4.13 23.64 3.15
C SER A 115 -4.09 23.95 1.65
N MET A 116 -4.17 22.93 0.78
CA MET A 116 -4.21 23.11 -0.67
C MET A 116 -5.60 23.47 -1.21
N ASP A 117 -6.65 23.10 -0.47
CA ASP A 117 -8.04 23.40 -0.83
C ASP A 117 -8.47 24.84 -0.45
N ARG A 118 -7.56 25.64 0.15
CA ARG A 118 -7.78 27.06 0.52
C ARG A 118 -7.08 28.01 -0.43
#